data_AF-A3JD85-F1
#
_entry.id   AF-A3JD85-F1
#
_cell.length_a   1.000
_cell.length_b   1.000
_cell.length_c   1.000
_cell.angle_alpha   90.00
_cell.angle_beta   90.00
_cell.angle_gamma   90.00
#
_symmetry.space_group_name_H-M   'P 1'
#
loop_
_entity.id
_entity.type
_entity.pdbx_description
1 polymer ?
#
loop_
_entity_poly.entity_id
_entity_poly.type
_entity_poly.pdbx_seq_one_letter_code
_entity_poly.pdbx_strand_id
1 'polypeptide(L)' 'MRQAVNEATLQGISTFCLTIDRQAHSYLPHIFGAHHYALLPRPELLPTTLLDWLKRLVIH' A
#
# COMPACT_ATOMS: atom_id res chain seq x y z
N MET A 1 9.29 -0.40 10.31
CA MET A 1 8.50 -0.45 9.05
C MET A 1 9.20 0.25 7.90
N ARG A 2 9.49 1.56 7.97
CA ARG A 2 10.14 2.29 6.86
C ARG A 2 11.41 1.61 6.31
N GLN A 3 12.33 1.22 7.18
CA GLN A 3 13.56 0.57 6.76
C GLN A 3 13.29 -0.73 5.97
N ALA A 4 12.40 -1.59 6.44
CA ALA A 4 12.04 -2.83 5.73
C ALA A 4 11.38 -2.55 4.36
N VAL A 5 10.55 -1.51 4.26
CA VAL A 5 9.95 -1.09 2.98
C VAL A 5 11.01 -0.58 2.02
N ASN A 6 11.98 0.20 2.51
CA ASN A 6 13.10 0.67 1.71
C ASN A 6 13.96 -0.50 1.23
N GLU A 7 14.29 -1.45 2.09
CA GLU A 7 15.07 -2.64 1.75
C GLU A 7 14.37 -3.51 0.69
N ALA A 8 13.06 -3.75 0.84
CA ALA A 8 12.26 -4.46 -0.15
C ALA A 8 12.25 -3.73 -1.50
N THR A 9 12.07 -2.41 -1.48
CA THR A 9 12.10 -1.57 -2.70
C THR A 9 13.46 -1.65 -3.39
N LEU A 10 14.57 -1.63 -2.64
CA LEU A 10 15.93 -1.79 -3.18
C LEU A 10 16.16 -3.18 -3.82
N GLN A 11 15.43 -4.19 -3.38
CA GLN A 11 15.44 -5.53 -3.96
C GLN A 11 14.47 -5.68 -5.16
N GLY A 12 13.81 -4.60 -5.59
CA GLY A 12 12.82 -4.63 -6.66
C GLY A 12 11.46 -5.21 -6.25
N ILE A 13 11.22 -5.39 -4.95
CA ILE A 13 9.95 -5.87 -4.41
C ILE A 13 8.97 -4.69 -4.32
N SER A 14 7.85 -4.79 -5.03
CA SER A 14 6.77 -3.81 -4.93
C SER A 14 6.06 -3.91 -3.58
N THR A 15 6.01 -2.82 -2.84
CA THR A 15 5.36 -2.77 -1.52
C THR A 15 4.05 -1.98 -1.59
N PHE A 16 3.06 -2.42 -0.82
CA PHE A 16 1.78 -1.71 -0.67
C PHE A 16 1.18 -1.99 0.69
N CYS A 17 0.57 -0.97 1.29
CA CYS A 17 -0.12 -1.10 2.56
C CYS A 17 -1.62 -0.89 2.39
N LEU A 18 -2.40 -1.90 2.77
CA LEU A 18 -3.85 -1.76 2.94
C LEU A 18 -4.15 -1.75 4.43
N THR A 19 -4.87 -0.74 4.92
CA THR A 19 -5.12 -0.60 6.35
C THR A 19 -6.53 -0.11 6.66
N ILE A 20 -7.11 -0.56 7.78
CA ILE A 20 -8.37 -0.04 8.34
C ILE A 20 -8.13 1.15 9.29
N ASP A 21 -6.86 1.51 9.54
CA ASP A 21 -6.48 2.62 10.41
C ASP A 21 -6.80 3.97 9.76
N ARG A 22 -7.79 4.68 10.33
CA ARG A 22 -8.24 5.98 9.84
C ARG A 22 -7.19 7.09 10.00
N GLN A 23 -6.18 6.90 10.84
CA GLN A 23 -5.10 7.86 11.08
C GLN A 23 -3.90 7.65 10.15
N ALA A 24 -3.94 6.63 9.28
CA ALA A 24 -2.76 6.21 8.53
C ALA A 24 -2.25 7.23 7.51
N HIS A 25 -3.09 8.18 7.09
CA HIS A 25 -2.67 9.33 6.28
C HIS A 25 -1.55 10.16 6.92
N SER A 26 -1.42 10.14 8.25
CA SER A 26 -0.38 10.88 8.97
C SER A 26 1.03 10.27 8.84
N TYR A 27 1.16 8.97 8.52
CA TYR A 27 2.46 8.29 8.54
C TYR A 27 2.74 7.40 7.32
N LEU A 28 1.73 6.76 6.72
CA LEU A 28 1.93 5.86 5.58
C LEU A 28 2.52 6.53 4.33
N PRO A 29 2.18 7.81 3.98
CA PRO A 29 2.84 8.49 2.87
C PRO A 29 4.36 8.54 3.02
N HIS A 30 4.87 8.58 4.25
CA HIS A 30 6.30 8.60 4.50
C HIS A 30 6.93 7.20 4.54
N ILE A 31 6.14 6.14 4.75
CA ILE A 31 6.65 4.76 4.81
C ILE A 31 6.60 4.09 3.44
N PHE A 32 5.48 4.17 2.74
CA PHE A 32 5.24 3.49 1.46
C PHE A 32 5.26 4.46 0.26
N GLY A 33 5.08 5.76 0.50
CA GLY A 33 4.87 6.75 -0.56
C GLY A 33 3.38 7.02 -0.79
N ALA A 34 3.06 8.19 -1.32
CA ALA A 34 1.69 8.70 -1.43
C ALA A 34 0.74 7.80 -2.25
N HIS A 35 1.27 6.93 -3.11
CA HIS A 35 0.48 6.07 -4.00
C HIS A 35 0.59 4.57 -3.69
N HIS A 36 1.30 4.18 -2.64
CA HIS A 36 1.52 2.77 -2.25
C HIS A 36 0.81 2.40 -0.95
N TYR A 37 -0.32 3.05 -0.68
CA TYR A 37 -1.21 2.62 0.38
C TYR A 37 -2.67 2.94 0.07
N ALA A 38 -3.59 2.24 0.73
CA ALA A 38 -5.01 2.55 0.71
C ALA A 38 -5.63 2.37 2.10
N LEU A 39 -6.53 3.28 2.44
CA LEU A 39 -7.45 3.09 3.56
C LEU A 39 -8.62 2.23 3.11
N LEU A 40 -8.91 1.22 3.92
CA LEU A 40 -10.06 0.36 3.76
C LEU A 40 -11.13 0.77 4.79
N PRO A 41 -12.09 1.63 4.42
CA PRO A 41 -13.10 2.11 5.37
C PRO A 41 -14.06 1.00 5.81
N ARG A 42 -14.20 -0.06 5.01
CA ARG A 42 -15.04 -1.23 5.28
C ARG A 42 -14.38 -2.52 4.73
N PRO A 43 -14.32 -3.62 5.50
CA PRO A 43 -13.67 -4.87 5.08
C PRO A 43 -14.16 -5.43 3.74
N GLU A 44 -15.43 -5.22 3.40
CA GLU A 44 -16.07 -5.76 2.19
C GLU A 44 -15.49 -5.17 0.90
N LEU A 45 -14.81 -4.03 0.99
CA LEU A 45 -14.14 -3.40 -0.16
C LEU A 45 -12.79 -4.06 -0.48
N LEU A 46 -12.28 -4.96 0.38
CA LEU A 46 -10.97 -5.59 0.23
C LEU A 46 -10.76 -6.23 -1.15
N PRO A 47 -11.69 -7.06 -1.69
CA PRO A 47 -11.47 -7.71 -2.98
C PRO A 47 -11.30 -6.69 -4.12
N THR A 48 -12.11 -5.64 -4.12
CA THR A 48 -12.06 -4.58 -5.15
C THR A 48 -10.78 -3.76 -5.03
N THR A 49 -10.43 -3.30 -3.82
CA THR A 49 -9.22 -2.49 -3.61
C THR A 49 -7.94 -3.28 -3.91
N LEU A 50 -7.88 -4.56 -3.54
CA LEU A 50 -6.74 -5.42 -3.84
C LEU A 50 -6.60 -5.66 -5.35
N LEU A 51 -7.72 -5.92 -6.04
CA LEU A 51 -7.72 -6.11 -7.49
C LEU A 51 -7.23 -4.86 -8.22
N ASP A 52 -7.69 -3.67 -7.82
CA ASP A 52 -7.25 -2.41 -8.42
C ASP A 52 -5.77 -2.13 -8.19
N TRP A 53 -5.22 -2.53 -7.04
CA TRP A 53 -3.79 -2.46 -6.80
C TRP A 53 -3.01 -3.45 -7.66
N LEU A 54 -3.44 -4.71 -7.73
CA LEU A 54 -2.77 -5.75 -8.54
C LEU A 54 -2.70 -5.35 -10.03
N LYS A 55 -3.76 -4.73 -10.57
CA LYS A 55 -3.74 -4.22 -11.95
C LYS A 55 -2.59 -3.23 -12.20
N ARG A 56 -2.23 -2.40 -11.22
CA ARG A 56 -1.13 -1.43 -11.35
C ARG A 56 0.22 -2.11 -11.47
N LEU A 57 0.40 -3.29 -10.88
CA LEU A 57 1.66 -4.05 -10.96
C LEU A 57 1.85 -4.75 -12.30
N VAL A 58 0.76 -5.13 -12.95
CA VAL A 58 0.78 -5.93 -14.19
C VAL A 58 0.83 -5.04 -15.44
N ILE A 59 0.40 -3.78 -15.34
CA ILE A 59 0.35 -2.83 -16.47
C ILE A 59 1.71 -2.14 -16.69
N HIS A 60 2.75 -2.50 -15.92
CA HIS A 60 4.13 -2.05 -16.10
C HIS A 60 5.02 -3.15 -16.67
#